data_AF-A0A317HQF9-F1
#
_entry.id   AF-A0A317HQF9-F1
#
_cell.length_a   1.000
_cell.length_b   1.000
_cell.length_c   1.000
_cell.angle_alpha   90.00
_cell.angle_beta   90.00
_cell.angle_gamma   90.00
#
_symmetry.space_group_name_H-M   'P 1'
#
loop_
_entity.id
_entity.type
_entity.pdbx_description
1 polymer ?
#
loop_
_entity_poly.entity_id
_entity_poly.type
_entity_poly.pdbx_seq_one_letter_code
_entity_poly.pdbx_strand_id
1 'polypeptide(L)'
;MIVDGRTVYSCSTLAIEVQGKQIRTVDGLAAGNTLHPVQQAFCDTDGLMCGFCTPGFVMATVALLEKTPNPTVEQARKGLDGNICRCGTFVRILEAALKAKGVARG
;
A
#
# COMPACT_ATOMS: atom_id res chain seq x y z
N MET A 1 0.77 -8.11 0.69
CA MET A 1 -0.20 -8.12 1.82
C MET A 1 0.49 -7.64 3.08
N ILE A 2 -0.25 -7.41 4.17
CA ILE A 2 0.33 -7.10 5.49
C ILE A 2 0.02 -8.25 6.44
N VAL A 3 1.03 -8.73 7.17
CA VAL A 3 0.93 -9.74 8.24
C VAL A 3 1.55 -9.17 9.50
N ASP A 4 0.79 -9.10 10.59
CA ASP A 4 1.21 -8.54 11.88
C ASP A 4 1.94 -7.18 11.73
N GLY A 5 1.39 -6.29 10.91
CA GLY A 5 1.94 -4.94 10.66
C GLY A 5 3.19 -4.91 9.76
N ARG A 6 3.57 -6.02 9.10
CA ARG A 6 4.69 -6.08 8.16
C ARG A 6 4.25 -6.46 6.76
N THR A 7 4.80 -5.79 5.75
CA THR A 7 4.60 -6.15 4.35
C THR A 7 5.27 -7.49 4.05
N VAL A 8 4.54 -8.39 3.40
CA VAL A 8 5.06 -9.68 2.92
C VAL A 8 4.60 -9.95 1.48
N TYR A 9 5.46 -10.64 0.73
CA TYR A 9 5.13 -11.16 -0.60
C TYR A 9 4.39 -12.48 -0.45
N SER A 10 3.08 -12.47 -0.70
CA SER A 10 2.24 -13.66 -0.57
C SER A 10 2.68 -14.81 -1.49
N CYS A 11 3.26 -14.52 -2.65
CA CYS A 11 3.79 -15.54 -3.56
C CYS A 11 5.00 -16.29 -3.02
N SER A 12 5.66 -15.77 -1.98
CA SER A 12 6.84 -16.38 -1.35
C SER A 12 6.60 -16.67 0.13
N THR A 13 5.34 -16.75 0.55
CA THR A 13 4.95 -17.09 1.93
C THR A 13 3.95 -18.23 1.87
N LEU A 14 4.24 -19.32 2.58
CA LEU A 14 3.33 -20.47 2.66
C LEU A 14 2.16 -20.13 3.56
N ALA A 15 0.96 -20.59 3.19
CA ALA A 15 -0.26 -20.33 3.97
C ALA A 15 -0.15 -20.81 5.43
N ILE A 16 0.57 -21.92 5.68
CA ILE A 16 0.78 -22.45 7.03
C ILE A 16 1.63 -21.53 7.93
N GLU A 17 2.53 -20.72 7.35
CA GLU A 17 3.41 -19.81 8.11
C GLU A 17 2.67 -18.61 8.70
N VAL A 18 1.44 -18.35 8.22
CA VAL A 18 0.59 -17.23 8.63
C VAL A 18 -0.65 -17.67 9.41
N GLN A 19 -0.72 -18.95 9.80
CA GLN A 19 -1.78 -19.44 10.66
C GLN A 19 -1.81 -18.67 11.99
N GLY A 20 -3.00 -18.18 12.39
CA GLY A 20 -3.20 -17.43 13.63
C GLY A 20 -2.67 -16.00 13.62
N LYS A 21 -2.11 -15.50 12.50
CA LYS A 21 -1.63 -14.12 12.37
C LYS A 21 -2.71 -13.19 11.83
N GLN A 22 -2.58 -11.89 12.09
CA GLN A 22 -3.48 -10.88 11.52
C GLN A 22 -3.07 -10.61 10.08
N ILE A 23 -3.93 -10.95 9.12
CA ILE A 23 -3.69 -10.73 7.68
C ILE A 23 -4.58 -9.59 7.19
N ARG A 24 -3.99 -8.64 6.47
CA ARG A 24 -4.70 -7.55 5.77
C ARG A 24 -4.37 -7.57 4.28
N THR A 25 -5.40 -7.45 3.45
CA THR A 25 -5.33 -7.35 1.98
C THR A 25 -6.01 -6.07 1.50
N VAL A 26 -5.91 -5.77 0.20
CA VAL A 26 -6.45 -4.53 -0.37
C VAL A 26 -7.97 -4.43 -0.20
N ASP A 27 -8.67 -5.55 -0.30
CA ASP A 27 -10.13 -5.65 -0.17
C ASP A 27 -10.60 -5.28 1.24
N GLY A 28 -9.76 -5.49 2.25
CA GLY A 28 -10.06 -5.22 3.66
C GLY A 28 -9.78 -3.78 4.11
N LEU A 29 -9.35 -2.89 3.22
CA LEU A 29 -8.99 -1.51 3.58
C LEU A 29 -10.19 -0.56 3.64
N ALA A 30 -11.16 -0.74 2.75
CA ALA A 30 -12.33 0.14 2.68
C ALA A 30 -13.32 -0.15 3.82
N ALA A 31 -13.94 0.90 4.34
CA ALA A 31 -15.04 0.79 5.29
C ALA A 31 -16.38 0.95 4.54
N GLY A 32 -16.90 -0.16 4.01
CA GLY A 32 -18.08 -0.13 3.13
C GLY A 32 -17.78 0.65 1.85
N ASN A 33 -18.51 1.74 1.62
CA ASN A 33 -18.31 2.61 0.45
C ASN A 33 -17.27 3.72 0.68
N THR A 34 -16.66 3.77 1.88
CA THR A 34 -15.64 4.77 2.20
C THR A 34 -14.25 4.19 1.94
N LEU A 35 -13.56 4.74 0.95
CA LEU A 35 -12.18 4.37 0.62
C LEU A 35 -11.23 4.71 1.76
N HIS A 36 -10.23 3.85 1.96
CA HIS A 36 -9.11 4.14 2.84
C HIS A 36 -8.35 5.38 2.32
N PRO A 37 -7.76 6.25 3.17
CA PRO A 37 -7.05 7.46 2.72
C PRO A 37 -5.97 7.21 1.65
N VAL A 38 -5.31 6.06 1.72
CA VAL A 38 -4.36 5.62 0.67
C VAL A 38 -5.06 5.27 -0.64
N GLN A 39 -6.17 4.55 -0.61
CA GLN A 39 -6.94 4.24 -1.83
C GLN A 39 -7.44 5.53 -2.48
N GLN A 40 -7.99 6.46 -1.67
CA GLN A 40 -8.43 7.77 -2.16
C GLN A 40 -7.27 8.57 -2.78
N ALA A 41 -6.10 8.58 -2.15
CA ALA A 41 -4.94 9.28 -2.70
C ALA A 41 -4.49 8.73 -4.06
N PHE A 42 -4.57 7.41 -4.27
CA PHE A 42 -4.27 6.80 -5.58
C PHE A 42 -5.29 7.21 -6.64
N CYS A 43 -6.57 7.34 -6.28
CA CYS A 43 -7.60 7.86 -7.18
C CYS A 43 -7.35 9.34 -7.52
N ASP A 44 -7.07 10.16 -6.51
CA ASP A 44 -6.94 11.60 -6.70
C ASP A 44 -5.69 12.03 -7.49
N THR A 45 -4.65 11.20 -7.53
CA THR A 45 -3.39 11.51 -8.23
C THR A 45 -3.22 10.78 -9.55
N ASP A 46 -4.24 10.05 -10.01
CA ASP A 46 -4.13 9.11 -11.14
C ASP A 46 -2.95 8.13 -10.94
N GLY A 47 -2.80 7.63 -9.71
CA GLY A 47 -1.77 6.67 -9.29
C GLY A 47 -1.93 5.26 -9.86
N LEU A 48 -2.88 5.05 -10.77
CA LEU A 48 -3.18 3.76 -11.38
C LEU A 48 -3.59 3.91 -12.86
N MET A 49 -3.39 2.83 -13.63
CA MET A 49 -3.93 2.69 -14.99
C MET A 49 -4.55 1.31 -15.15
N CYS A 50 -3.77 0.29 -15.55
CA CYS A 50 -4.28 -1.07 -15.72
C CYS A 50 -4.74 -1.74 -14.41
N GLY A 51 -4.40 -1.16 -13.26
CA GLY A 51 -4.80 -1.63 -11.94
C GLY A 51 -4.02 -2.83 -11.41
N PHE A 52 -3.26 -3.56 -12.24
CA PHE A 52 -2.67 -4.84 -11.84
C PHE A 52 -1.70 -4.73 -10.64
N CYS A 53 -0.82 -3.73 -10.65
CA CYS A 53 0.13 -3.50 -9.55
C CYS A 53 -0.48 -2.73 -8.36
N THR A 54 -1.66 -2.13 -8.54
CA THR A 54 -2.26 -1.20 -7.59
C THR A 54 -2.49 -1.82 -6.21
N PRO A 55 -3.00 -3.06 -6.08
CA PRO A 55 -3.11 -3.72 -4.77
C PRO A 55 -1.78 -3.81 -4.02
N GLY A 56 -0.68 -4.14 -4.69
CA GLY A 56 0.64 -4.26 -4.07
C GLY A 56 1.15 -2.91 -3.56
N PHE A 57 1.09 -1.88 -4.42
CA PHE A 57 1.49 -0.52 -4.05
C PHE A 57 0.64 0.05 -2.92
N VAL A 58 -0.69 -0.10 -2.96
CA VAL A 58 -1.59 0.39 -1.91
C VAL A 58 -1.23 -0.25 -0.57
N MET A 59 -1.05 -1.57 -0.51
CA MET A 59 -0.68 -2.25 0.74
C MET A 59 0.70 -1.82 1.25
N ALA A 60 1.68 -1.60 0.35
CA ALA A 60 2.99 -1.11 0.73
C ALA A 60 2.94 0.33 1.25
N THR A 61 2.14 1.22 0.63
CA THR A 61 1.92 2.59 1.08
C THR A 61 1.24 2.63 2.44
N VAL A 62 0.23 1.80 2.69
CA VAL A 62 -0.40 1.68 4.03
C VAL A 62 0.65 1.34 5.08
N ALA A 63 1.42 0.26 4.87
CA ALA A 63 2.43 -0.17 5.84
C ALA A 63 3.57 0.84 6.03
N LEU A 64 3.94 1.59 4.98
CA LEU A 64 4.88 2.70 5.08
C LEU A 64 4.34 3.80 6.00
N LEU A 65 3.10 4.24 5.78
CA LEU A 65 2.51 5.37 6.50
C LEU A 65 2.15 5.03 7.95
N GLU A 66 1.81 3.76 8.25
CA GLU A 66 1.65 3.27 9.63
C GLU A 66 2.95 3.31 10.45
N LYS A 67 4.11 3.31 9.78
CA LYS A 67 5.45 3.38 10.41
C LYS A 67 6.02 4.79 10.36
N THR A 68 5.84 5.48 9.24
CA THR A 68 6.36 6.81 8.96
C THR A 68 5.23 7.66 8.38
N PRO A 69 4.40 8.32 9.22
CA PRO A 69 3.20 9.04 8.77
C PRO A 69 3.47 10.22 7.81
N ASN A 70 4.68 10.77 7.85
CA ASN A 70 5.13 11.84 6.97
C ASN A 70 6.49 11.47 6.36
N PRO A 71 6.53 10.53 5.40
CA PRO A 71 7.78 10.10 4.81
C PRO A 71 8.34 11.18 3.90
N THR A 72 9.67 11.28 3.81
CA THR A 72 10.32 12.03 2.75
C THR A 72 10.14 11.31 1.41
N VAL A 73 10.42 12.02 0.30
CA VAL A 73 10.41 11.43 -1.05
C VAL A 73 11.29 10.18 -1.11
N GLU A 74 12.49 10.23 -0.53
CA GLU A 74 13.43 9.10 -0.53
C GLU A 74 12.94 7.92 0.32
N GLN A 75 12.33 8.20 1.47
CA GLN A 75 11.72 7.16 2.30
C GLN A 75 10.55 6.49 1.58
N ALA A 76 9.73 7.26 0.88
CA ALA A 76 8.62 6.72 0.10
C ALA A 76 9.10 5.92 -1.11
N ARG A 77 10.12 6.39 -1.85
CA ARG A 77 10.75 5.61 -2.93
C ARG A 77 11.26 4.27 -2.42
N LYS A 78 12.03 4.29 -1.32
CA LYS A 78 12.58 3.07 -0.72
C LYS A 78 11.50 2.14 -0.17
N GLY A 79 10.44 2.68 0.43
CA GLY A 79 9.34 1.88 0.97
C GLY A 79 8.51 1.17 -0.11
N LEU A 80 8.59 1.62 -1.36
CA LEU A 80 7.81 1.13 -2.49
C LEU A 80 8.63 0.39 -3.55
N ASP A 81 9.96 0.32 -3.41
CA ASP A 81 10.88 -0.22 -4.42
C ASP A 81 10.64 -1.69 -4.78
N GLY A 82 10.05 -2.45 -3.85
CA GLY A 82 9.66 -3.85 -4.04
C GLY A 82 8.44 -4.08 -4.93
N ASN A 83 7.77 -3.01 -5.39
CA ASN A 83 6.60 -3.08 -6.26
C ASN A 83 6.93 -2.52 -7.65
N ILE A 84 6.48 -3.21 -8.70
CA ILE A 84 6.79 -2.86 -10.09
C ILE A 84 5.51 -2.44 -10.81
N CYS A 85 5.56 -1.29 -11.51
CA CYS A 85 4.51 -0.78 -12.38
C CYS A 85 4.98 -0.73 -13.83
N ARG A 86 4.23 -1.34 -14.76
CA ARG A 86 4.57 -1.27 -16.20
C ARG A 86 3.90 -0.12 -16.94
N CYS A 87 2.81 0.43 -16.39
CA CYS A 87 2.10 1.57 -16.97
C CYS A 87 2.85 2.90 -16.84
N GLY A 88 3.92 2.96 -16.04
CA GLY A 88 4.71 4.18 -15.85
C GLY A 88 4.12 5.17 -14.85
N THR A 89 3.17 4.77 -14.00
CA THR A 89 2.52 5.66 -13.00
C THR A 89 3.36 5.92 -11.75
N PHE A 90 4.62 5.49 -11.67
CA PHE A 90 5.43 5.56 -10.44
C PHE A 90 5.50 6.95 -9.81
N VAL A 91 5.58 8.02 -10.61
CA VAL A 91 5.60 9.40 -10.09
C VAL A 91 4.27 9.73 -9.41
N ARG A 92 3.13 9.33 -10.01
CA ARG A 92 1.79 9.52 -9.46
C ARG A 92 1.52 8.66 -8.21
N ILE A 93 2.08 7.45 -8.18
CA ILE A 93 2.07 6.58 -6.99
C ILE A 93 2.85 7.23 -5.84
N LEU A 94 4.02 7.82 -6.14
CA LEU A 94 4.83 8.52 -5.16
C LEU A 94 4.11 9.78 -4.64
N GLU A 95 3.46 10.53 -5.53
CA GLU A 95 2.56 11.64 -5.17
C GLU A 95 1.43 11.16 -4.24
N ALA A 96 0.78 10.03 -4.55
CA ALA A 96 -0.28 9.45 -3.71
C ALA A 96 0.24 9.12 -2.30
N ALA A 97 1.42 8.50 -2.21
CA ALA A 97 2.04 8.13 -0.94
C ALA A 97 2.38 9.34 -0.07
N LEU A 98 2.81 10.45 -0.68
CA LEU A 98 3.13 11.69 0.03
C LEU A 98 1.86 12.50 0.40
N LYS A 99 0.81 12.39 -0.42
CA LYS A 99 -0.48 13.06 -0.23
C LYS A 99 -1.32 12.40 0.86
N ALA A 100 -1.33 11.08 0.96
CA ALA A 100 -2.14 10.36 1.94
C ALA A 100 -1.78 10.78 3.39
N LYS A 101 -2.81 11.01 4.21
CA LYS A 101 -2.70 11.40 5.63
C LYS A 101 -3.71 10.62 6.47
N GLY A 102 -3.54 10.69 7.79
CA GLY A 102 -4.49 10.09 8.74
C GLY A 102 -4.51 8.56 8.72
N VAL A 103 -3.42 7.93 8.28
CA VAL A 103 -3.27 6.47 8.34
C VAL A 103 -2.94 6.08 9.78
N ALA A 104 -3.92 5.53 10.49
CA ALA A 104 -3.72 4.95 11.81
C ALA A 104 -3.15 3.53 11.68
N ARG A 105 -2.43 3.06 12.72
CA ARG A 105 -2.08 1.64 12.81
C ARG A 105 -3.36 0.83 13.00
N GLY A 106 -3.66 -0.03 12.02
CA GLY A 106 -4.69 -1.07 12.14
C GLY A 106 -4.19 -2.34 12.80
#